data_AF-A0A1Y4AIT4-F1
#
_entry.id   AF-A0A1Y4AIT4-F1
#
_cell.length_a   1.000
_cell.length_b   1.000
_cell.length_c   1.000
_cell.angle_alpha   90.00
_cell.angle_beta   90.00
_cell.angle_gamma   90.00
#
_symmetry.space_group_name_H-M   'P 1'
#
loop_
_entity.id
_entity.type
_entity.pdbx_description
1 polymer ?
#
loop_
_entity_poly.entity_id
_entity_poly.type
_entity_poly.pdbx_seq_one_letter_code
_entity_poly.pdbx_strand_id
1 'polypeptide(L)'
;MRIRKGFVLRKICGEWVIEGEGLEQIDFNKLVILNTSAAYLWEQVEEKEFSVEQLADLLIKRYGIARELAVRDAASLCEQWVKVGLVE
;
A
#
# COMPACT_ATOMS: atom_id res chain seq x y z
N MET A 1 1.04 -9.36 -7.32
CA MET A 1 1.18 -7.90 -7.52
C MET A 1 2.38 -7.43 -6.71
N ARG A 2 3.07 -6.38 -7.14
CA ARG A 2 4.30 -5.88 -6.53
C ARG A 2 4.34 -4.35 -6.58
N ILE A 3 4.85 -3.72 -5.52
CA ILE A 3 5.12 -2.27 -5.52
C ILE A 3 6.16 -1.96 -6.58
N ARG A 4 5.87 -0.96 -7.42
CA ARG A 4 6.81 -0.49 -8.46
C ARG A 4 8.07 0.07 -7.82
N LYS A 5 9.20 -0.10 -8.49
CA LYS A 5 10.47 0.47 -8.03
C LYS A 5 10.38 2.00 -8.06
N GLY A 6 11.11 2.63 -7.14
CA GLY A 6 11.15 4.08 -7.03
C GLY A 6 10.05 4.67 -6.15
N PHE A 7 9.16 3.89 -5.54
CA PHE A 7 8.28 4.39 -4.48
C PHE A 7 8.84 4.06 -3.11
N VAL A 8 8.93 5.07 -2.25
CA VAL A 8 9.46 4.94 -0.87
C VAL A 8 8.42 5.48 0.11
N LEU A 9 8.12 4.71 1.15
CA LEU A 9 7.29 5.17 2.25
C LEU A 9 8.11 6.04 3.21
N ARG A 10 7.67 7.27 3.45
CA ARG A 10 8.25 8.17 4.46
C ARG A 10 7.22 8.61 5.48
N LYS A 11 7.71 8.96 6.67
CA LYS A 11 6.89 9.55 7.73
C LYS A 11 7.21 11.03 7.88
N ILE A 12 6.25 11.90 7.61
CA ILE A 12 6.39 13.36 7.67
C ILE A 12 5.32 13.90 8.62
N CYS A 13 5.73 14.64 9.66
CA CYS A 13 4.82 15.26 10.64
C CYS A 13 3.78 14.30 11.29
N GLY A 14 4.08 13.00 11.37
CA GLY A 14 3.17 11.99 11.91
C GLY A 14 2.29 11.30 10.87
N GLU A 15 2.28 11.78 9.62
CA GLU A 15 1.58 11.17 8.49
C GLU A 15 2.52 10.29 7.68
N TRP A 16 1.94 9.28 7.02
CA TRP A 16 2.66 8.37 6.13
C TRP A 16 2.45 8.80 4.68
N VAL A 17 3.53 9.08 3.97
CA VAL A 17 3.51 9.61 2.61
C VAL A 17 4.36 8.72 1.71
N ILE A 18 3.82 8.36 0.55
CA ILE A 18 4.61 7.69 -0.49
C ILE A 18 5.24 8.77 -1.39
N GLU A 19 6.57 8.72 -1.53
CA GLU A 19 7.33 9.57 -2.45
C GLU A 19 7.89 8.73 -3.61
N GLY A 20 7.85 9.30 -4.82
CA GLY A 20 8.48 8.72 -6.01
C GLY A 20 9.91 9.25 -6.21
N GLU A 21 10.92 8.41 -6.02
CA GLU A 21 12.33 8.63 -6.40
C GLU A 21 12.64 7.95 -7.74
N GLY A 22 12.98 8.72 -8.79
CA GLY A 22 13.61 8.19 -10.02
C GLY A 22 12.91 8.52 -11.34
N LEU A 23 13.70 8.62 -12.42
CA LEU A 23 13.42 9.23 -13.74
C LEU A 23 12.38 8.55 -14.67
N GLU A 24 11.61 7.56 -14.21
CA GLU A 24 10.65 6.86 -15.07
C GLU A 24 9.21 7.35 -14.84
N GLN A 25 8.74 8.29 -15.67
CA GLN A 25 7.34 8.58 -16.02
C GLN A 25 6.22 8.36 -14.96
N ILE A 26 6.51 8.55 -13.69
CA ILE A 26 5.50 8.59 -12.63
C ILE A 26 5.10 10.06 -12.53
N ASP A 27 3.80 10.35 -12.57
CA ASP A 27 3.29 11.68 -12.24
C ASP A 27 3.64 12.02 -10.77
N PHE A 28 4.83 12.58 -10.54
CA PHE A 28 5.36 12.97 -9.22
C PHE A 28 4.47 13.98 -8.47
N ASN A 29 3.47 14.56 -9.14
CA ASN A 29 2.45 15.41 -8.53
C ASN A 29 1.40 14.63 -7.72
N LYS A 30 1.47 13.30 -7.64
CA LYS A 30 0.54 12.49 -6.84
C LYS A 30 1.16 12.16 -5.48
N LEU A 31 1.04 13.10 -4.54
CA LEU A 31 1.21 12.83 -3.12
C LEU A 31 0.14 11.83 -2.67
N VAL A 32 0.55 10.61 -2.29
CA VAL A 32 -0.35 9.61 -1.71
C VAL A 32 -0.11 9.57 -0.21
N ILE A 33 -1.10 10.01 0.54
CA ILE A 33 -1.10 9.95 2.01
C ILE A 33 -1.79 8.64 2.41
N LEU A 34 -1.09 7.83 3.20
CA LEU A 34 -1.60 6.57 3.71
C LEU A 34 -2.13 6.75 5.13
N ASN A 35 -3.28 6.12 5.41
CA ASN A 35 -3.70 5.91 6.78
C ASN A 35 -2.82 4.84 7.45
N THR A 36 -2.94 4.71 8.78
CA THR A 36 -2.11 3.78 9.58
C THR A 36 -2.19 2.33 9.11
N SER A 37 -3.36 1.85 8.68
CA SER A 37 -3.53 0.47 8.21
C SER A 37 -2.87 0.25 6.86
N ALA A 38 -3.01 1.19 5.92
CA ALA A 38 -2.39 1.11 4.61
C ALA A 38 -0.86 1.25 4.68
N ALA A 39 -0.34 2.12 5.55
CA ALA A 39 1.08 2.26 5.81
C ALA A 39 1.67 0.95 6.39
N TYR A 40 1.01 0.37 7.39
CA TYR A 40 1.40 -0.93 7.93
C TYR A 40 1.46 -2.01 6.85
N LEU A 41 0.43 -2.09 6.00
CA LEU A 41 0.39 -3.07 4.92
C LEU A 41 1.52 -2.85 3.91
N TRP A 42 1.79 -1.60 3.52
CA TRP A 42 2.92 -1.25 2.66
C TRP A 42 4.24 -1.75 3.23
N GLU A 43 4.54 -1.45 4.51
CA GLU A 43 5.77 -1.90 5.17
C GLU A 43 5.93 -3.43 5.16
N GLN A 44 4.85 -4.21 5.19
CA GLN A 44 4.93 -5.68 5.17
C GLN A 44 5.27 -6.25 3.79
N VAL A 45 4.83 -5.57 2.73
CA VAL A 45 4.91 -6.05 1.34
C VAL A 45 5.92 -5.29 0.48
N GLU A 46 6.59 -4.28 1.06
CA GLU A 46 7.69 -3.59 0.43
C GLU A 46 8.74 -4.59 -0.07
N GLU A 47 9.19 -4.38 -1.31
CA GLU A 47 10.13 -5.23 -2.05
C GLU A 47 9.68 -6.68 -2.32
N LYS A 48 8.45 -7.07 -1.97
CA LYS A 48 7.93 -8.44 -2.14
C LYS A 48 6.74 -8.47 -3.10
N GLU A 49 6.50 -9.65 -3.67
CA GLU A 49 5.21 -9.93 -4.29
C GLU A 49 4.18 -10.23 -3.21
N PHE A 50 2.97 -9.73 -3.42
CA PHE A 50 1.85 -9.95 -2.53
C PHE A 50 0.54 -10.18 -3.28
N SER A 51 -0.48 -10.60 -2.54
CA SER A 51 -1.85 -10.79 -2.99
C SER A 51 -2.85 -10.13 -2.03
N VAL A 52 -4.09 -9.95 -2.49
CA VAL A 52 -5.19 -9.46 -1.67
C VAL A 52 -5.39 -10.32 -0.42
N GLU A 53 -5.32 -11.65 -0.57
CA GLU A 53 -5.47 -12.58 0.55
C GLU A 53 -4.37 -12.40 1.60
N GLN A 54 -3.12 -12.18 1.17
CA GLN A 54 -2.02 -11.94 2.11
C GLN A 54 -2.20 -10.62 2.88
N LEU A 55 -2.65 -9.55 2.20
CA LEU A 55 -2.98 -8.29 2.88
C LEU A 55 -4.15 -8.46 3.85
N ALA A 56 -5.18 -9.22 3.47
CA ALA A 56 -6.31 -9.53 4.34
C ALA A 56 -5.85 -10.30 5.59
N ASP A 57 -5.02 -11.33 5.43
CA ASP A 57 -4.47 -12.10 6.56
C ASP A 57 -3.63 -11.19 7.49
N LEU A 58 -2.88 -10.23 6.95
CA LEU A 58 -2.15 -9.23 7.75
C LEU A 58 -3.08 -8.31 8.54
N LEU A 59 -4.21 -7.90 7.96
CA LEU A 59 -5.24 -7.10 8.65
C LEU A 59 -5.91 -7.91 9.76
N ILE A 60 -6.28 -9.16 9.50
CA ILE A 60 -6.87 -10.06 10.51
C ILE A 60 -5.88 -10.27 11.65
N LYS A 61 -4.61 -10.57 11.34
CA LYS A 61 -3.57 -10.79 12.35
C LYS A 61 -3.32 -9.57 13.23
N ARG A 62 -3.38 -8.36 12.66
CA ARG A 62 -3.11 -7.11 13.38
C ARG A 62 -4.31 -6.59 14.16
N TYR A 63 -5.50 -6.66 13.57
CA TYR A 63 -6.70 -5.97 14.08
C TYR A 63 -7.80 -6.92 14.58
N GLY A 64 -7.67 -8.23 14.37
CA GLY A 64 -8.65 -9.22 14.83
C GLY A 64 -10.01 -9.09 14.15
N ILE A 65 -10.06 -8.54 12.94
CA ILE A 65 -11.30 -8.28 12.20
C ILE A 65 -11.79 -9.52 11.45
N ALA A 66 -13.07 -9.51 11.05
CA ALA A 66 -13.65 -10.57 10.23
C ALA A 66 -12.97 -10.68 8.86
N ARG A 67 -12.82 -11.92 8.35
CA ARG A 67 -12.16 -12.19 7.06
C ARG A 67 -12.82 -11.45 5.92
N GLU A 68 -14.16 -11.43 5.86
CA GLU A 68 -14.92 -10.74 4.82
C GLU A 68 -14.60 -9.23 4.77
N LEU A 69 -14.48 -8.59 5.94
CA LEU A 69 -14.11 -7.18 6.03
C LEU A 69 -12.66 -6.97 5.58
N ALA A 70 -11.73 -7.81 6.07
CA ALA A 70 -10.32 -7.73 5.72
C ALA A 70 -10.08 -7.89 4.22
N VAL A 71 -10.74 -8.86 3.57
CA VAL A 71 -10.64 -9.10 2.13
C VAL A 71 -11.21 -7.91 1.36
N ARG A 72 -12.37 -7.38 1.77
CA ARG A 72 -12.97 -6.21 1.12
C ARG A 72 -12.06 -4.98 1.19
N ASP A 73 -11.53 -4.69 2.38
CA ASP A 73 -10.69 -3.51 2.59
C ASP A 73 -9.33 -3.67 1.89
N ALA A 74 -8.74 -4.87 1.91
CA ALA A 74 -7.52 -5.19 1.16
C ALA A 74 -7.73 -5.09 -0.36
N ALA A 75 -8.84 -5.61 -0.88
CA ALA A 75 -9.17 -5.52 -2.31
C ALA A 75 -9.33 -4.06 -2.75
N SER A 76 -10.06 -3.25 -1.97
CA SER A 76 -10.25 -1.83 -2.25
C SER A 76 -8.90 -1.07 -2.23
N LEU A 77 -8.02 -1.39 -1.30
CA LEU A 77 -6.68 -0.80 -1.24
C LEU A 77 -5.84 -1.18 -2.46
N CYS A 78 -5.83 -2.45 -2.86
CA CYS A 78 -5.14 -2.92 -4.07
C CYS A 78 -5.64 -2.20 -5.33
N GLU A 79 -6.96 -2.06 -5.49
CA GLU A 79 -7.55 -1.32 -6.61
C GLU A 79 -7.09 0.13 -6.64
N GLN A 80 -7.04 0.80 -5.49
CA GLN A 80 -6.54 2.17 -5.39
C GLN A 80 -5.06 2.25 -5.81
N TRP A 81 -4.21 1.36 -5.29
CA TRP A 81 -2.80 1.30 -5.62
C TRP A 81 -2.54 1.06 -7.11
N VAL A 82 -3.31 0.16 -7.74
CA VAL A 82 -3.25 -0.08 -9.20
C VAL A 82 -3.71 1.16 -9.97
N LYS A 83 -4.82 1.79 -9.56
CA LYS A 83 -5.38 2.98 -10.24
C LYS A 83 -4.43 4.17 -10.20
N VAL A 84 -3.70 4.36 -9.10
CA VAL A 84 -2.71 5.44 -8.97
C VAL A 84 -1.32 5.06 -9.50
N GLY A 85 -1.11 3.81 -9.94
CA GLY A 85 0.13 3.34 -10.57
C GLY A 85 1.25 2.99 -9.59
N LEU A 86 0.93 2.70 -8.33
CA LEU A 86 1.90 2.31 -7.30
C LEU A 86 2.31 0.83 -7.39
N VAL A 87 1.44 -0.01 -7.95
CA VAL A 87 1.57 -1.47 -7.96
C VAL A 87 1.32 -2.00 -9.37
N GLU A 88 2.04 -3.06 -9.74
CA GLU A 88 1.89 -3.83 -10.98
C GLU A 88 1.71 -5.34 -10.74
#